data_AF-A0A059Q4L4-F1
#
_entry.id   AF-A0A059Q4L4-F1
#
_cell.length_a   1.000
_cell.length_b   1.000
_cell.length_c   1.000
_cell.angle_alpha   90.00
_cell.angle_beta   90.00
_cell.angle_gamma   90.00
#
_symmetry.space_group_name_H-M   'P 1'
#
loop_
_entity.id
_entity.type
_entity.pdbx_description
1 polymer ?
#
loop_
_entity_poly.entity_id
_entity_poly.type
_entity_poly.pdbx_seq_one_letter_code
_entity_poly.pdbx_strand_id
1 'polypeptide(L)'
;MEACTNSLSSRPLSASACKNTMTNRRSQPSWRLTRQFSSLLRRPSMTILSNALILLWTFVGILSPSFTRAQDTTWINLGLDTRVQQFDAFRNPELFILGTQPLCSELLGLSPGQQKLCQVHQDHMAPIGEGAKMSIDECQNQFTNRRWNCSTVDRRNVFGKVLSISSREAAFTYAITSAGVVNAISRACREGQLSTCGCGKSPRPPDIPRDWVWGGCGDNIDYGYRFAREFVDAREMETNPQRGSFAYDRMKMNLHNNEAGRKAVYDNALPECKCHGVSGSCSLKTCWLQLSPFNRVGAILKDKYDGATHVRVNKKGRLVNSDVRFNKPTRDDLVYLEQSPDYCVPDIQTGSLGTTGRECNKTSMGTDGCTLMCCGRGYNSFTKEVVERCKCKFKWCCYVKCRKCRTLVDVHVCK
;
A
#
# COMPACT_ATOMS: atom_id res chain seq x y z
N MET A 1 -23.92 -2.10 -74.65
CA MET A 1 -23.07 -1.96 -73.44
C MET A 1 -23.84 -2.47 -72.23
N GLU A 2 -24.26 -3.73 -72.12
CA GLU A 2 -23.48 -4.98 -72.33
C GLU A 2 -22.21 -5.00 -71.46
N ALA A 3 -21.95 -6.03 -70.64
CA ALA A 3 -22.75 -7.23 -70.37
C ALA A 3 -22.45 -7.81 -68.96
N CYS A 4 -23.47 -8.41 -68.33
CA CYS A 4 -23.59 -9.84 -67.97
C CYS A 4 -22.32 -10.60 -67.48
N THR A 5 -22.36 -11.57 -66.55
CA THR A 5 -23.45 -12.26 -65.83
C THR A 5 -22.88 -13.22 -64.76
N ASN A 6 -23.70 -13.60 -63.76
CA ASN A 6 -23.98 -14.96 -63.20
C ASN A 6 -22.88 -16.07 -63.08
N SER A 7 -22.99 -17.10 -62.22
CA SER A 7 -23.76 -17.36 -60.98
C SER A 7 -23.43 -18.79 -60.47
N LEU A 8 -23.64 -19.05 -59.17
CA LEU A 8 -24.22 -20.27 -58.55
C LEU A 8 -23.75 -21.72 -58.87
N SER A 9 -23.90 -22.56 -57.83
CA SER A 9 -23.97 -24.04 -57.84
C SER A 9 -22.64 -24.79 -58.12
N SER A 10 -22.44 -26.08 -57.81
CA SER A 10 -22.95 -26.96 -56.73
C SER A 10 -22.11 -28.26 -56.66
N ARG A 11 -22.24 -29.03 -55.57
CA ARG A 11 -21.71 -30.41 -55.33
C ARG A 11 -22.12 -31.45 -56.43
N PRO A 12 -21.74 -32.78 -56.40
CA PRO A 12 -20.83 -33.58 -55.54
C PRO A 12 -19.92 -34.62 -56.33
N LEU A 13 -19.45 -35.69 -55.65
CA LEU A 13 -19.00 -37.03 -56.17
C LEU A 13 -17.57 -37.09 -56.79
N SER A 14 -16.79 -38.19 -56.79
CA SER A 14 -16.86 -39.57 -56.20
C SER A 14 -15.46 -40.27 -56.37
N ALA A 15 -15.18 -41.52 -55.95
CA ALA A 15 -15.34 -42.22 -54.66
C ALA A 15 -14.67 -43.63 -54.71
N SER A 16 -13.92 -44.09 -53.70
CA SER A 16 -13.61 -45.54 -53.52
C SER A 16 -13.25 -45.98 -52.07
N ALA A 17 -14.07 -46.90 -51.55
CA ALA A 17 -13.78 -48.26 -51.03
C ALA A 17 -12.39 -48.60 -50.44
N CYS A 18 -12.20 -49.51 -49.45
CA CYS A 18 -13.14 -50.44 -48.78
C CYS A 18 -12.60 -50.95 -47.41
N LYS A 19 -13.52 -51.46 -46.57
CA LYS A 19 -13.40 -52.42 -45.43
C LYS A 19 -12.00 -52.93 -44.97
N ASN A 20 -11.76 -52.98 -43.65
CA ASN A 20 -11.84 -54.24 -42.85
C ASN A 20 -11.59 -54.10 -41.33
N THR A 21 -11.84 -55.20 -40.61
CA THR A 21 -12.07 -55.35 -39.16
C THR A 21 -10.91 -55.92 -38.32
N MET A 22 -10.97 -55.63 -37.00
CA MET A 22 -10.65 -56.51 -35.84
C MET A 22 -9.20 -56.75 -35.30
N THR A 23 -9.13 -56.64 -33.95
CA THR A 23 -8.40 -57.48 -32.94
C THR A 23 -6.87 -57.47 -32.73
N ASN A 24 -6.43 -56.80 -31.66
CA ASN A 24 -5.95 -57.34 -30.36
C ASN A 24 -4.87 -58.46 -30.24
N ARG A 25 -3.76 -58.19 -29.51
CA ARG A 25 -2.90 -59.05 -28.62
C ARG A 25 -1.75 -58.15 -28.06
N ARG A 26 -1.38 -57.99 -26.77
CA ARG A 26 -0.89 -58.91 -25.67
C ARG A 26 0.27 -59.82 -26.13
N SER A 27 1.42 -59.97 -25.47
CA SER A 27 1.83 -60.05 -24.03
C SER A 27 3.34 -59.70 -23.86
N GLN A 28 3.90 -59.17 -22.75
CA GLN A 28 4.17 -59.73 -21.39
C GLN A 28 5.13 -60.98 -21.35
N PRO A 29 5.82 -61.33 -20.22
CA PRO A 29 6.72 -60.55 -19.31
C PRO A 29 7.93 -61.40 -18.79
N SER A 30 8.69 -60.94 -17.76
CA SER A 30 8.84 -61.68 -16.45
C SER A 30 9.96 -61.13 -15.51
N TRP A 31 9.81 -61.40 -14.21
CA TRP A 31 10.73 -61.11 -13.09
C TRP A 31 10.80 -62.34 -12.15
N ARG A 32 11.90 -62.51 -11.39
CA ARG A 32 12.08 -63.23 -10.09
C ARG A 32 13.53 -62.95 -9.59
N LEU A 33 13.88 -62.45 -8.39
CA LEU A 33 13.61 -62.83 -6.98
C LEU A 33 14.12 -64.26 -6.66
N THR A 34 15.14 -64.52 -5.80
CA THR A 34 15.18 -64.26 -4.33
C THR A 34 16.55 -64.55 -3.63
N ARG A 35 16.78 -63.90 -2.45
CA ARG A 35 17.43 -64.36 -1.17
C ARG A 35 18.93 -64.79 -1.04
N GLN A 36 19.71 -63.94 -0.34
CA GLN A 36 20.21 -64.09 1.07
C GLN A 36 21.18 -65.25 1.48
N PHE A 37 22.46 -64.96 1.85
CA PHE A 37 23.12 -65.21 3.18
C PHE A 37 24.67 -64.99 3.24
N SER A 38 25.17 -64.62 4.44
CA SER A 38 26.51 -64.86 5.07
C SER A 38 27.88 -64.38 4.48
N SER A 39 28.43 -63.31 5.10
CA SER A 39 29.77 -63.15 5.73
C SER A 39 31.12 -63.55 5.08
N LEU A 40 32.12 -62.64 5.07
CA LEU A 40 33.38 -62.70 5.89
C LEU A 40 34.45 -61.60 5.57
N LEU A 41 35.14 -61.10 6.62
CA LEU A 41 36.48 -60.42 6.63
C LEU A 41 36.59 -59.02 5.93
N ARG A 42 37.39 -58.01 6.36
CA ARG A 42 38.33 -57.77 7.49
C ARG A 42 38.43 -56.24 7.76
N ARG A 43 38.79 -55.79 8.97
CA ARG A 43 39.23 -54.40 9.27
C ARG A 43 40.77 -54.31 9.26
N PRO A 44 41.35 -53.11 9.07
CA PRO A 44 42.24 -52.59 10.12
C PRO A 44 42.02 -51.10 10.50
N SER A 45 42.79 -50.66 11.50
CA SER A 45 42.60 -49.53 12.42
C SER A 45 42.48 -48.11 11.84
N MET A 46 41.75 -47.26 12.57
CA MET A 46 41.92 -45.80 12.57
C MET A 46 43.22 -45.41 13.30
N THR A 47 44.01 -44.55 12.67
CA THR A 47 44.87 -43.48 13.25
C THR A 47 45.42 -42.68 12.07
N ILE A 48 45.83 -41.42 12.26
CA ILE A 48 46.39 -40.53 11.20
C ILE A 48 45.35 -39.98 10.17
N LEU A 49 44.17 -39.51 10.63
CA LEU A 49 43.32 -38.61 9.81
C LEU A 49 42.65 -37.46 10.61
N SER A 50 43.12 -37.15 11.82
CA SER A 50 42.42 -36.20 12.72
C SER A 50 42.92 -34.74 12.71
N ASN A 51 44.10 -34.44 12.15
CA ASN A 51 44.73 -33.11 12.30
C ASN A 51 44.68 -32.22 11.04
N ALA A 52 44.29 -32.75 9.89
CA ALA A 52 44.17 -31.98 8.64
C ALA A 52 42.79 -31.34 8.43
N LEU A 53 41.73 -31.90 9.03
CA LEU A 53 40.34 -31.43 8.86
C LEU A 53 39.95 -30.27 9.78
N ILE A 54 40.67 -30.05 10.89
CA ILE A 54 40.34 -29.01 11.88
C ILE A 54 40.83 -27.63 11.42
N LEU A 55 42.01 -27.54 10.81
CA LEU A 55 42.59 -26.27 10.34
C LEU A 55 41.84 -25.66 9.14
N LEU A 56 41.17 -26.48 8.33
CA LEU A 56 40.31 -26.03 7.23
C LEU A 56 38.98 -25.44 7.73
N TRP A 57 38.50 -25.83 8.92
CA TRP A 57 37.30 -25.22 9.52
C TRP A 57 37.60 -23.90 10.24
N THR A 58 38.80 -23.70 10.77
CA THR A 58 39.18 -22.44 11.43
C THR A 58 39.45 -21.28 10.47
N PHE A 59 39.81 -21.55 9.20
CA PHE A 59 40.11 -20.48 8.23
C PHE A 59 38.92 -20.07 7.33
N VAL A 60 37.91 -20.93 7.16
CA VAL A 60 36.69 -20.58 6.39
C VAL A 60 35.69 -19.76 7.25
N GLY A 61 35.82 -19.80 8.58
CA GLY A 61 34.92 -19.10 9.51
C GLY A 61 35.06 -17.56 9.60
N ILE A 62 36.08 -16.96 8.99
CA ILE A 62 36.41 -15.52 9.17
C ILE A 62 35.94 -14.64 7.98
N LEU A 63 35.58 -15.25 6.83
CA LEU A 63 35.10 -14.53 5.64
C LEU A 63 33.70 -14.99 5.20
N SER A 64 32.86 -15.38 6.15
CA SER A 64 31.41 -15.25 5.94
C SER A 64 31.05 -13.79 6.11
N PRO A 65 30.71 -13.02 5.05
CA PRO A 65 30.03 -11.76 5.26
C PRO A 65 28.76 -12.09 6.04
N SER A 66 28.56 -11.41 7.17
CA SER A 66 27.31 -11.53 7.90
C SER A 66 26.21 -11.14 6.93
N PHE A 67 25.46 -12.14 6.45
CA PHE A 67 24.33 -11.92 5.56
C PHE A 67 23.24 -11.30 6.43
N THR A 68 23.38 -10.00 6.68
CA THR A 68 22.38 -9.18 7.33
C THR A 68 21.15 -9.28 6.44
N ARG A 69 20.25 -10.19 6.81
CA ARG A 69 18.96 -10.42 6.18
C ARG A 69 18.38 -9.04 5.89
N ALA A 70 18.34 -8.66 4.62
CA ALA A 70 17.93 -7.32 4.23
C ALA A 70 16.57 -7.07 4.88
N GLN A 71 16.51 -6.13 5.83
CA GLN A 71 15.23 -5.77 6.42
C GLN A 71 14.40 -5.22 5.26
N ASP A 72 13.18 -5.74 5.09
CA ASP A 72 12.26 -5.43 3.97
C ASP A 72 11.75 -3.97 4.06
N THR A 73 12.67 -3.01 4.04
CA THR A 73 12.40 -1.59 4.08
C THR A 73 11.74 -1.15 2.78
N THR A 74 10.81 -0.20 2.89
CA THR A 74 10.07 0.38 1.78
C THR A 74 10.19 1.89 1.82
N TRP A 75 10.01 2.54 0.67
CA TRP A 75 10.06 4.01 0.54
C TRP A 75 9.15 4.75 1.53
N ILE A 76 8.10 4.09 2.03
CA ILE A 76 7.16 4.63 3.02
C ILE A 76 7.87 5.04 4.32
N ASN A 77 8.99 4.37 4.65
CA ASN A 77 9.81 4.72 5.82
C ASN A 77 10.37 6.16 5.76
N LEU A 78 10.39 6.81 4.59
CA LEU A 78 10.69 8.24 4.45
C LEU A 78 9.78 9.13 5.30
N GLY A 79 8.55 8.71 5.60
CA GLY A 79 7.65 9.44 6.51
C GLY A 79 8.12 9.49 7.97
N LEU A 80 9.10 8.66 8.35
CA LEU A 80 9.75 8.67 9.67
C LEU A 80 11.22 9.12 9.62
N ASP A 81 11.80 9.28 8.43
CA ASP A 81 13.21 9.63 8.26
C ASP A 81 13.40 11.15 8.23
N THR A 82 13.91 11.72 9.33
CA THR A 82 14.15 13.17 9.44
C THR A 82 15.16 13.69 8.39
N ARG A 83 16.01 12.83 7.83
CA ARG A 83 16.97 13.22 6.78
C ARG A 83 16.28 13.56 5.47
N VAL A 84 15.06 13.08 5.23
CA VAL A 84 14.29 13.45 4.03
C VAL A 84 14.03 14.96 3.95
N GLN A 85 14.01 15.65 5.10
CA GLN A 85 13.87 17.11 5.16
C GLN A 85 15.12 17.86 4.67
N GLN A 86 16.28 17.21 4.52
CA GLN A 86 17.49 17.83 3.95
C GLN A 86 17.37 18.02 2.42
N PHE A 87 16.48 17.29 1.76
CA PHE A 87 16.14 17.45 0.35
C PHE A 87 15.19 18.64 0.09
N ASP A 88 14.67 19.30 1.13
CA ASP A 88 13.92 20.55 1.02
C ASP A 88 14.90 21.72 0.83
N ALA A 89 14.98 22.23 -0.41
CA ALA A 89 15.85 23.33 -0.79
C ALA A 89 15.45 24.68 -0.15
N PHE A 90 14.20 24.87 0.25
CA PHE A 90 13.76 26.07 0.96
C PHE A 90 14.16 26.04 2.43
N ARG A 91 14.22 24.86 3.05
CA ARG A 91 14.71 24.69 4.42
C ARG A 91 16.24 24.65 4.52
N ASN A 92 16.94 24.18 3.49
CA ASN A 92 18.40 23.95 3.52
C ASN A 92 19.15 24.59 2.33
N PRO A 93 18.95 25.89 2.02
CA PRO A 93 19.50 26.50 0.81
C PRO A 93 21.03 26.38 0.72
N GLU A 94 21.75 26.44 1.85
CA GLU A 94 23.20 26.30 1.93
C GLU A 94 23.73 25.00 1.30
N LEU A 95 23.02 23.87 1.47
CA LEU A 95 23.45 22.58 0.90
C LEU A 95 23.40 22.58 -0.63
N PHE A 96 22.45 23.31 -1.21
CA PHE A 96 22.30 23.44 -2.66
C PHE A 96 23.25 24.48 -3.25
N ILE A 97 23.61 25.52 -2.48
CA ILE A 97 24.60 26.55 -2.86
C ILE A 97 26.04 25.98 -2.84
N LEU A 98 26.37 25.18 -1.83
CA LEU A 98 27.71 24.59 -1.64
C LEU A 98 27.95 23.33 -2.50
N GLY A 99 26.97 22.88 -3.29
CA GLY A 99 27.05 21.67 -4.10
C GLY A 99 27.01 20.36 -3.31
N THR A 100 26.85 20.41 -1.98
CA THR A 100 26.72 19.24 -1.10
C THR A 100 25.28 18.72 -1.08
N GLN A 101 24.78 18.32 -2.25
CA GLN A 101 23.44 17.72 -2.38
C GLN A 101 23.36 16.37 -1.64
N PRO A 102 22.30 16.11 -0.84
CA PRO A 102 22.10 14.83 -0.18
C PRO A 102 21.99 13.67 -1.19
N LEU A 103 22.70 12.58 -0.96
CA LEU A 103 22.74 11.47 -1.91
C LEU A 103 21.49 10.58 -1.78
N CYS A 104 20.77 10.35 -2.89
CA CYS A 104 19.64 9.42 -2.97
C CYS A 104 19.97 7.98 -2.51
N SER A 105 21.24 7.60 -2.47
CA SER A 105 21.72 6.31 -1.93
C SER A 105 21.63 6.21 -0.40
N GLU A 106 21.55 7.34 0.32
CA GLU A 106 21.41 7.36 1.78
C GLU A 106 19.97 7.16 2.25
N LEU A 107 19.00 7.32 1.35
CA LEU A 107 17.58 7.09 1.59
C LEU A 107 17.29 5.58 1.56
N LEU A 108 16.95 5.04 2.73
CA LEU A 108 16.70 3.61 2.90
C LEU A 108 15.32 3.22 2.37
N GLY A 109 15.22 2.03 1.75
CA GLY A 109 13.96 1.43 1.32
C GLY A 109 13.47 1.81 -0.09
N LEU A 110 14.17 2.70 -0.81
CA LEU A 110 13.93 2.97 -2.23
C LEU A 110 14.30 1.77 -3.10
N SER A 111 13.49 1.46 -4.12
CA SER A 111 13.89 0.53 -5.20
C SER A 111 14.92 1.18 -6.15
N PRO A 112 15.65 0.40 -6.97
CA PRO A 112 16.53 0.95 -8.00
C PRO A 112 15.84 1.94 -8.97
N GLY A 113 14.58 1.71 -9.33
CA GLY A 113 13.78 2.67 -10.11
C GLY A 113 13.44 3.95 -9.33
N GLN A 114 13.07 3.82 -8.05
CA GLN A 114 12.82 4.99 -7.18
C GLN A 114 14.10 5.80 -6.91
N GLN A 115 15.26 5.17 -6.82
CA GLN A 115 16.56 5.86 -6.71
C GLN A 115 16.86 6.68 -7.97
N LYS A 116 16.57 6.15 -9.16
CA LYS A 116 16.70 6.91 -10.43
C LYS A 116 15.75 8.11 -10.47
N LEU A 117 14.50 7.93 -10.04
CA LEU A 117 13.54 9.04 -9.92
C LEU A 117 14.03 10.09 -8.92
N CYS A 118 14.53 9.69 -7.75
CA CYS A 118 15.15 10.60 -6.78
C CYS A 118 16.32 11.39 -7.38
N GLN A 119 17.20 10.76 -8.16
CA GLN A 119 18.35 11.44 -8.79
C GLN A 119 17.92 12.55 -9.75
N VAL A 120 16.79 12.39 -10.44
CA VAL A 120 16.22 13.38 -11.37
C VAL A 120 15.34 14.41 -10.65
N HIS A 121 14.68 14.01 -9.57
CA HIS A 121 13.65 14.77 -8.86
C HIS A 121 13.95 14.85 -7.35
N GLN A 122 15.15 15.34 -7.00
CA GLN A 122 15.60 15.42 -5.59
C GLN A 122 14.67 16.27 -4.72
N ASP A 123 14.19 17.39 -5.26
CA ASP A 123 13.24 18.32 -4.64
C ASP A 123 11.89 17.65 -4.29
N HIS A 124 11.54 16.53 -4.94
CA HIS A 124 10.31 15.80 -4.65
C HIS A 124 10.43 14.93 -3.39
N MET A 125 11.64 14.63 -2.90
CA MET A 125 11.80 13.66 -1.82
C MET A 125 11.22 14.12 -0.49
N ALA A 126 11.36 15.41 -0.16
CA ALA A 126 10.76 15.97 1.06
C ALA A 126 9.21 15.86 1.03
N PRO A 127 8.49 16.34 -0.01
CA PRO A 127 7.05 16.09 -0.15
C PRO A 127 6.64 14.62 -0.21
N ILE A 128 7.43 13.72 -0.80
CA ILE A 128 7.16 12.26 -0.75
C ILE A 128 7.19 11.77 0.70
N GLY A 129 8.18 12.19 1.49
CA GLY A 129 8.25 11.89 2.92
C GLY A 129 7.06 12.46 3.71
N GLU A 130 6.68 13.70 3.46
CA GLU A 130 5.49 14.30 4.10
C GLU A 130 4.19 13.58 3.70
N GLY A 131 4.03 13.19 2.44
CA GLY A 131 2.90 12.39 1.96
C GLY A 131 2.87 10.97 2.54
N ALA A 132 4.03 10.33 2.67
CA ALA A 132 4.16 9.06 3.38
C ALA A 132 3.71 9.21 4.85
N LYS A 133 4.23 10.21 5.56
CA LYS A 133 3.84 10.49 6.96
C LYS A 133 2.34 10.73 7.11
N MET A 134 1.77 11.60 6.28
CA MET A 134 0.34 11.91 6.24
C MET A 134 -0.51 10.64 6.06
N SER A 135 -0.07 9.71 5.21
CA SER A 135 -0.76 8.42 5.02
C SER A 135 -0.68 7.47 6.21
N ILE A 136 0.40 7.52 6.99
CA ILE A 136 0.59 6.71 8.20
C ILE A 136 -0.32 7.22 9.31
N ASP A 137 -0.25 8.53 9.58
CA ASP A 137 -1.04 9.20 10.61
C ASP A 137 -2.55 8.98 10.37
N GLU A 138 -3.00 9.12 9.11
CA GLU A 138 -4.39 8.88 8.74
C GLU A 138 -4.78 7.39 8.75
N CYS A 139 -3.87 6.47 8.42
CA CYS A 139 -4.15 5.04 8.54
C CYS A 139 -4.36 4.64 10.01
N GLN A 140 -3.52 5.14 10.92
CA GLN A 140 -3.67 4.92 12.37
C GLN A 140 -4.98 5.53 12.90
N ASN A 141 -5.32 6.75 12.45
CA ASN A 141 -6.59 7.40 12.75
C ASN A 141 -7.79 6.53 12.34
N GLN A 142 -7.88 6.13 11.06
CA GLN A 142 -8.97 5.32 10.50
C GLN A 142 -9.10 3.92 11.12
N PHE A 143 -8.02 3.36 11.66
CA PHE A 143 -7.98 2.01 12.22
C PHE A 143 -7.88 1.97 13.76
N THR A 144 -7.90 3.12 14.45
CA THR A 144 -7.83 3.20 15.93
C THR A 144 -8.82 2.26 16.63
N ASN A 145 -10.02 2.08 16.07
CA ASN A 145 -11.09 1.24 16.60
C ASN A 145 -11.22 -0.15 15.93
N ARG A 146 -10.17 -0.65 15.29
CA ARG A 146 -10.07 -2.00 14.69
C ARG A 146 -8.96 -2.81 15.37
N ARG A 147 -9.04 -4.16 15.33
CA ARG A 147 -8.05 -5.06 15.98
C ARG A 147 -6.63 -4.86 15.45
N TRP A 148 -6.50 -4.77 14.13
CA TRP A 148 -5.35 -4.14 13.49
C TRP A 148 -5.59 -2.63 13.47
N ASN A 149 -4.71 -1.86 14.11
CA ASN A 149 -4.81 -0.40 14.27
C ASN A 149 -3.80 0.38 13.42
N CYS A 150 -3.30 -0.23 12.34
CA CYS A 150 -2.24 0.33 11.49
C CYS A 150 -0.94 0.73 12.24
N SER A 151 -0.67 0.09 13.38
CA SER A 151 0.55 0.29 14.16
C SER A 151 1.80 -0.28 13.48
N THR A 152 2.92 0.44 13.59
CA THR A 152 4.23 -0.02 13.14
C THR A 152 4.79 -1.07 14.11
N VAL A 153 4.85 -2.35 13.72
CA VAL A 153 5.39 -3.44 14.58
C VAL A 153 6.89 -3.27 14.87
N ASP A 154 7.63 -2.69 13.93
CA ASP A 154 9.03 -2.31 14.06
C ASP A 154 9.15 -0.83 13.69
N ARG A 155 9.84 -0.02 14.50
CA ARG A 155 10.13 1.40 14.21
C ARG A 155 10.91 1.58 12.90
N ARG A 156 11.53 0.51 12.37
CA ARG A 156 12.26 0.50 11.09
C ARG A 156 11.40 0.17 9.88
N ASN A 157 10.20 -0.37 10.06
CA ASN A 157 9.33 -0.81 8.96
C ASN A 157 7.88 -0.44 9.26
N VAL A 158 7.47 0.73 8.77
CA VAL A 158 6.17 1.37 9.04
C VAL A 158 4.99 0.39 8.91
N PHE A 159 4.87 -0.36 7.82
CA PHE A 159 3.79 -1.35 7.63
C PHE A 159 4.26 -2.81 7.69
N GLY A 160 5.52 -3.03 8.12
CA GLY A 160 6.09 -4.32 8.50
C GLY A 160 5.70 -5.50 7.60
N LYS A 161 5.13 -6.53 8.22
CA LYS A 161 4.69 -7.76 7.53
C LYS A 161 3.27 -7.69 6.96
N VAL A 162 2.50 -6.63 7.24
CA VAL A 162 1.15 -6.45 6.66
C VAL A 162 1.23 -6.37 5.14
N LEU A 163 2.18 -5.60 4.59
CA LEU A 163 2.44 -5.53 3.14
C LEU A 163 2.91 -6.87 2.54
N SER A 164 3.37 -7.81 3.36
CA SER A 164 3.78 -9.15 2.92
C SER A 164 2.65 -10.18 2.91
N ILE A 165 1.43 -9.78 3.31
CA ILE A 165 0.19 -10.55 3.16
C ILE A 165 -0.71 -9.78 2.20
N SER A 166 -1.36 -10.48 1.27
CA SER A 166 -2.21 -9.86 0.25
C SER A 166 -3.62 -9.60 0.78
N SER A 167 -3.70 -9.04 2.00
CA SER A 167 -4.91 -8.87 2.79
C SER A 167 -5.65 -7.57 2.49
N ARG A 168 -6.81 -7.41 3.14
CA ARG A 168 -7.62 -6.19 3.06
C ARG A 168 -6.90 -4.97 3.65
N GLU A 169 -6.13 -5.18 4.72
CA GLU A 169 -5.31 -4.17 5.39
C GLU A 169 -4.16 -3.70 4.50
N ALA A 170 -3.49 -4.64 3.81
CA ALA A 170 -2.50 -4.30 2.80
C ALA A 170 -3.14 -3.50 1.65
N ALA A 171 -4.32 -3.89 1.17
CA ALA A 171 -5.03 -3.17 0.11
C ALA A 171 -5.32 -1.70 0.47
N PHE A 172 -5.79 -1.43 1.69
CA PHE A 172 -5.93 -0.05 2.18
C PHE A 172 -4.58 0.67 2.29
N THR A 173 -3.55 -0.01 2.79
CA THR A 173 -2.21 0.56 2.97
C THR A 173 -1.60 1.03 1.64
N TYR A 174 -1.68 0.22 0.59
CA TYR A 174 -1.25 0.60 -0.77
C TYR A 174 -2.05 1.81 -1.30
N ALA A 175 -3.37 1.84 -1.07
CA ALA A 175 -4.21 2.96 -1.50
C ALA A 175 -3.91 4.27 -0.75
N ILE A 176 -3.87 4.26 0.59
CA ILE A 176 -3.67 5.48 1.39
C ILE A 176 -2.27 6.07 1.20
N THR A 177 -1.25 5.23 0.99
CA THR A 177 0.12 5.69 0.72
C THR A 177 0.27 6.31 -0.66
N SER A 178 -0.32 5.71 -1.70
CA SER A 178 -0.32 6.34 -3.03
C SER A 178 -1.15 7.63 -3.04
N ALA A 179 -2.28 7.67 -2.31
CA ALA A 179 -3.06 8.89 -2.08
C ALA A 179 -2.25 9.99 -1.37
N GLY A 180 -1.46 9.63 -0.35
CA GLY A 180 -0.58 10.56 0.38
C GLY A 180 0.43 11.25 -0.52
N VAL A 181 1.08 10.50 -1.42
CA VAL A 181 2.05 11.07 -2.39
C VAL A 181 1.36 11.99 -3.38
N VAL A 182 0.17 11.65 -3.90
CA VAL A 182 -0.60 12.56 -4.77
C VAL A 182 -0.92 13.85 -4.03
N ASN A 183 -1.40 13.77 -2.79
CA ASN A 183 -1.78 14.94 -2.00
C ASN A 183 -0.58 15.88 -1.77
N ALA A 184 0.53 15.35 -1.27
CA ALA A 184 1.71 16.15 -0.94
C ALA A 184 2.39 16.76 -2.18
N ILE A 185 2.60 15.98 -3.25
CA ILE A 185 3.22 16.51 -4.48
C ILE A 185 2.35 17.59 -5.14
N SER A 186 1.04 17.37 -5.21
CA SER A 186 0.11 18.34 -5.82
C SER A 186 0.03 19.65 -5.04
N ARG A 187 0.19 19.58 -3.71
CA ARG A 187 0.29 20.72 -2.79
C ARG A 187 1.63 21.46 -2.97
N ALA A 188 2.74 20.72 -3.00
CA ALA A 188 4.09 21.26 -3.19
C ALA A 188 4.23 22.01 -4.53
N CYS A 189 3.62 21.50 -5.62
CA CYS A 189 3.52 22.21 -6.90
C CYS A 189 2.77 23.55 -6.80
N ARG A 190 1.67 23.62 -6.03
CA ARG A 190 0.92 24.88 -5.82
C ARG A 190 1.74 25.89 -5.04
N GLU A 191 2.53 25.42 -4.09
CA GLU A 191 3.34 26.25 -3.19
C GLU A 191 4.70 26.65 -3.79
N GLY A 192 5.00 26.22 -5.01
CA GLY A 192 6.26 26.54 -5.70
C GLY A 192 7.48 25.85 -5.11
N GLN A 193 7.28 24.77 -4.34
CA GLN A 193 8.36 24.01 -3.72
C GLN A 193 9.16 23.15 -4.71
N LEU A 194 8.55 22.83 -5.86
CA LEU A 194 9.08 21.92 -6.86
C LEU A 194 9.40 22.66 -8.16
N SER A 195 10.60 22.42 -8.70
CA SER A 195 11.13 23.09 -9.88
C SER A 195 10.43 22.69 -11.21
N THR A 196 9.82 21.51 -11.24
CA THR A 196 9.25 20.87 -12.43
C THR A 196 7.76 21.16 -12.67
N CYS A 197 7.08 21.81 -11.72
CA CYS A 197 5.65 22.06 -11.77
C CYS A 197 5.29 23.42 -11.15
N GLY A 198 4.03 23.82 -11.33
CA GLY A 198 3.44 24.99 -10.70
C GLY A 198 1.95 24.76 -10.46
N CYS A 199 1.16 25.83 -10.34
CA CYS A 199 -0.30 25.77 -10.15
C CYS A 199 -1.02 24.81 -11.12
N GLY A 200 -2.03 24.10 -10.62
CA GLY A 200 -2.86 23.21 -11.41
C GLY A 200 -3.70 23.94 -12.46
N LYS A 201 -3.68 23.44 -13.70
CA LYS A 201 -4.46 23.97 -14.83
C LYS A 201 -5.75 23.17 -15.05
N SER A 202 -6.57 23.06 -14.00
CA SER A 202 -7.83 22.31 -14.06
C SER A 202 -8.89 23.07 -14.86
N PRO A 203 -9.66 22.40 -15.74
CA PRO A 203 -10.79 23.03 -16.42
C PRO A 203 -11.86 23.45 -15.42
N ARG A 204 -12.62 24.48 -15.78
CA ARG A 204 -13.76 24.94 -14.98
C ARG A 204 -14.83 23.85 -14.88
N PRO A 205 -15.26 23.42 -13.68
CA PRO A 205 -16.37 22.49 -13.52
C PRO A 205 -17.70 23.08 -14.04
N PRO A 206 -18.56 22.28 -14.70
CA PRO A 206 -19.78 22.77 -15.36
C PRO A 206 -20.88 23.22 -14.38
N ASP A 207 -20.80 22.77 -13.13
CA ASP A 207 -21.69 23.06 -12.01
C ASP A 207 -21.42 24.40 -11.33
N ILE A 208 -20.28 25.06 -11.61
CA ILE A 208 -19.91 26.33 -10.96
C ILE A 208 -20.65 27.52 -11.61
N PRO A 209 -21.40 28.34 -10.84
CA PRO A 209 -22.16 29.49 -11.34
C PRO A 209 -21.32 30.50 -12.14
N ARG A 210 -21.82 30.92 -13.31
CA ARG A 210 -21.06 31.67 -14.34
C ARG A 210 -20.46 32.99 -13.84
N ASP A 211 -21.08 33.60 -12.84
CA ASP A 211 -20.66 34.80 -12.13
C ASP A 211 -19.41 34.60 -11.26
N TRP A 212 -19.07 33.37 -10.89
CA TRP A 212 -17.86 33.07 -10.12
C TRP A 212 -16.68 32.97 -11.08
N VAL A 213 -15.59 33.70 -10.80
CA VAL A 213 -14.39 33.66 -11.63
C VAL A 213 -13.65 32.34 -11.40
N TRP A 214 -13.30 31.61 -12.45
CA TRP A 214 -12.43 30.43 -12.35
C TRP A 214 -10.98 30.84 -12.62
N GLY A 215 -10.10 30.65 -11.63
CA GLY A 215 -8.71 31.09 -11.71
C GLY A 215 -8.02 31.12 -10.35
N GLY A 216 -6.81 31.68 -10.29
CA GLY A 216 -5.92 31.59 -9.13
C GLY A 216 -4.99 30.38 -9.21
N CYS A 217 -4.38 30.00 -8.07
CA CYS A 217 -3.41 28.91 -8.01
C CYS A 217 -4.02 27.69 -7.28
N GLY A 218 -4.60 26.77 -8.06
CA GLY A 218 -5.10 25.49 -7.57
C GLY A 218 -4.00 24.44 -7.40
N ASP A 219 -4.32 23.35 -6.71
CA ASP A 219 -3.40 22.20 -6.57
C ASP A 219 -3.15 21.50 -7.91
N ASN A 220 -1.92 21.06 -8.16
CA ASN A 220 -1.58 20.41 -9.42
C ASN A 220 -1.80 18.90 -9.36
N ILE A 221 -3.08 18.53 -9.28
CA ILE A 221 -3.52 17.15 -9.01
C ILE A 221 -3.13 16.21 -10.16
N ASP A 222 -3.14 16.67 -11.41
CA ASP A 222 -2.70 15.88 -12.56
C ASP A 222 -1.19 15.57 -12.52
N TYR A 223 -0.35 16.53 -12.14
CA TYR A 223 1.08 16.30 -11.95
C TYR A 223 1.34 15.31 -10.83
N GLY A 224 0.75 15.53 -9.65
CA GLY A 224 0.91 14.63 -8.50
C GLY A 224 0.38 13.22 -8.78
N TYR A 225 -0.71 13.07 -9.56
CA TYR A 225 -1.21 11.76 -9.99
C TYR A 225 -0.19 11.01 -10.84
N ARG A 226 0.37 11.68 -11.87
CA ARG A 226 1.36 11.08 -12.78
C ARG A 226 2.66 10.72 -12.06
N PHE A 227 3.19 11.65 -11.26
CA PHE A 227 4.40 11.41 -10.48
C PHE A 227 4.21 10.30 -9.43
N ALA A 228 3.10 10.30 -8.68
CA ALA A 228 2.82 9.23 -7.71
C ALA A 228 2.66 7.86 -8.38
N ARG A 229 2.14 7.82 -9.61
CA ARG A 229 2.09 6.58 -10.40
C ARG A 229 3.48 6.08 -10.75
N GLU A 230 4.35 6.94 -11.28
CA GLU A 230 5.72 6.57 -11.63
C GLU A 230 6.53 6.15 -10.40
N PHE A 231 6.46 6.92 -9.30
CA PHE A 231 7.25 6.65 -8.09
C PHE A 231 6.73 5.50 -7.24
N VAL A 232 5.42 5.42 -6.96
CA VAL A 232 4.87 4.40 -6.05
C VAL A 232 4.76 3.04 -6.72
N ASP A 233 4.47 2.99 -8.03
CA ASP A 233 4.35 1.73 -8.76
C ASP A 233 5.72 1.16 -9.22
N ALA A 234 6.79 1.96 -9.21
CA ALA A 234 8.13 1.58 -9.68
C ALA A 234 8.60 0.20 -9.17
N ARG A 235 8.59 0.01 -7.84
CA ARG A 235 9.02 -1.25 -7.22
C ARG A 235 8.22 -2.47 -7.69
N GLU A 236 6.91 -2.31 -7.88
CA GLU A 236 6.05 -3.38 -8.39
C GLU A 236 6.37 -3.68 -9.86
N MET A 237 6.55 -2.65 -10.69
CA MET A 237 6.90 -2.79 -12.11
C MET A 237 8.29 -3.41 -12.34
N GLU A 238 9.28 -3.07 -11.51
CA GLU A 238 10.65 -3.60 -11.59
C GLU A 238 10.75 -5.11 -11.34
N THR A 239 9.86 -5.68 -10.54
CA THR A 239 9.94 -7.11 -10.16
C THR A 239 9.66 -8.09 -11.31
N ASN A 240 8.89 -7.66 -12.32
CA ASN A 240 8.48 -8.44 -13.51
C ASN A 240 8.24 -9.96 -13.26
N PRO A 241 7.38 -10.34 -12.30
CA PRO A 241 7.17 -11.74 -11.90
C PRO A 241 6.51 -12.55 -13.02
N GLN A 242 6.80 -13.86 -13.05
CA GLN A 242 6.21 -14.77 -14.03
C GLN A 242 4.68 -14.82 -13.90
N ARG A 243 3.97 -14.62 -15.02
CA ARG A 243 2.51 -14.65 -15.07
C ARG A 243 1.95 -15.99 -14.58
N GLY A 244 0.98 -15.92 -13.66
CA GLY A 244 0.40 -17.09 -13.00
C GLY A 244 1.15 -17.55 -11.75
N SER A 245 2.28 -16.92 -11.41
CA SER A 245 2.86 -17.00 -10.07
C SER A 245 2.08 -16.12 -9.10
N PHE A 246 2.09 -16.49 -7.82
CA PHE A 246 1.45 -15.69 -6.78
C PHE A 246 2.04 -14.27 -6.64
N ALA A 247 3.34 -14.10 -6.94
CA ALA A 247 3.98 -12.79 -6.97
C ALA A 247 3.41 -11.88 -8.08
N TYR A 248 3.03 -12.44 -9.23
CA TYR A 248 2.35 -11.68 -10.30
C TYR A 248 0.95 -11.24 -9.88
N ASP A 249 0.22 -12.10 -9.17
CA ASP A 249 -1.11 -11.78 -8.67
C ASP A 249 -1.04 -10.67 -7.62
N ARG A 250 -0.09 -10.75 -6.69
CA ARG A 250 0.19 -9.69 -5.71
C ARG A 250 0.57 -8.37 -6.37
N MET A 251 1.50 -8.38 -7.33
CA MET A 251 1.85 -7.18 -8.11
C MET A 251 0.61 -6.56 -8.78
N LYS A 252 -0.30 -7.37 -9.35
CA LYS A 252 -1.57 -6.87 -9.91
C LYS A 252 -2.49 -6.25 -8.85
N MET A 253 -2.60 -6.85 -7.67
CA MET A 253 -3.36 -6.33 -6.56
C MET A 253 -2.79 -4.98 -6.07
N ASN A 254 -1.48 -4.89 -5.88
CA ASN A 254 -0.78 -3.69 -5.41
C ASN A 254 -0.98 -2.51 -6.37
N LEU A 255 -0.71 -2.73 -7.68
CA LEU A 255 -0.92 -1.72 -8.73
C LEU A 255 -2.39 -1.24 -8.82
N HIS A 256 -3.35 -2.14 -8.59
CA HIS A 256 -4.78 -1.78 -8.58
C HIS A 256 -5.14 -0.91 -7.36
N ASN A 257 -4.66 -1.28 -6.18
CA ASN A 257 -4.97 -0.53 -4.95
C ASN A 257 -4.26 0.83 -4.91
N ASN A 258 -3.01 0.93 -5.39
CA ASN A 258 -2.34 2.21 -5.61
C ASN A 258 -3.19 3.14 -6.49
N GLU A 259 -3.71 2.61 -7.61
CA GLU A 259 -4.56 3.36 -8.54
C GLU A 259 -5.87 3.83 -7.90
N ALA A 260 -6.54 2.97 -7.12
CA ALA A 260 -7.73 3.34 -6.36
C ALA A 260 -7.46 4.47 -5.33
N GLY A 261 -6.26 4.47 -4.75
CA GLY A 261 -5.73 5.53 -3.89
C GLY A 261 -5.57 6.87 -4.62
N ARG A 262 -4.85 6.86 -5.75
CA ARG A 262 -4.65 8.07 -6.59
C ARG A 262 -6.00 8.65 -7.07
N LYS A 263 -6.92 7.79 -7.50
CA LYS A 263 -8.28 8.17 -7.89
C LYS A 263 -9.09 8.76 -6.74
N ALA A 264 -9.00 8.19 -5.53
CA ALA A 264 -9.69 8.75 -4.36
C ALA A 264 -9.29 10.22 -4.08
N VAL A 265 -8.04 10.62 -4.35
CA VAL A 265 -7.62 12.03 -4.27
C VAL A 265 -8.14 12.85 -5.46
N TYR A 266 -7.95 12.34 -6.68
CA TYR A 266 -8.29 13.06 -7.91
C TYR A 266 -9.79 13.34 -8.05
N ASP A 267 -10.63 12.33 -7.86
CA ASP A 267 -12.07 12.40 -8.07
C ASP A 267 -12.82 13.14 -6.94
N ASN A 268 -12.13 13.43 -5.82
CA ASN A 268 -12.70 14.13 -4.66
C ASN A 268 -12.03 15.50 -4.39
N ALA A 269 -11.30 16.03 -5.37
CA ALA A 269 -10.89 17.43 -5.37
C ALA A 269 -12.13 18.34 -5.53
N LEU A 270 -12.12 19.49 -4.86
CA LEU A 270 -13.28 20.39 -4.80
C LEU A 270 -12.91 21.83 -5.16
N PRO A 271 -13.84 22.58 -5.76
CA PRO A 271 -13.71 24.03 -5.91
C PRO A 271 -13.64 24.74 -4.56
N GLU A 272 -12.51 25.37 -4.26
CA GLU A 272 -12.34 26.31 -3.14
C GLU A 272 -12.45 27.73 -3.68
N CYS A 273 -13.07 28.65 -2.92
CA CYS A 273 -13.35 30.02 -3.38
C CYS A 273 -12.94 31.08 -2.37
N LYS A 274 -12.32 32.17 -2.85
CA LYS A 274 -12.02 33.37 -2.05
C LYS A 274 -12.89 34.56 -2.48
N CYS A 275 -13.48 35.23 -1.50
CA CYS A 275 -14.30 36.42 -1.70
C CYS A 275 -13.45 37.70 -1.71
N HIS A 276 -13.83 38.65 -2.58
CA HIS A 276 -13.07 39.87 -2.91
C HIS A 276 -13.91 41.16 -2.82
N GLY A 277 -15.17 41.07 -2.40
CA GLY A 277 -16.06 42.23 -2.29
C GLY A 277 -15.74 43.13 -1.08
N VAL A 278 -16.28 44.34 -1.11
CA VAL A 278 -16.12 45.36 -0.05
C VAL A 278 -16.50 44.76 1.31
N SER A 279 -15.70 45.06 2.33
CA SER A 279 -15.84 44.54 3.71
C SER A 279 -15.88 43.01 3.82
N GLY A 280 -15.27 42.28 2.88
CA GLY A 280 -15.24 40.82 2.87
C GLY A 280 -16.49 40.16 2.28
N SER A 281 -17.37 40.93 1.62
CA SER A 281 -18.53 40.39 0.92
C SER A 281 -18.15 39.50 -0.26
N CYS A 282 -19.04 38.57 -0.63
CA CYS A 282 -18.83 37.63 -1.73
C CYS A 282 -19.48 38.07 -3.06
N SER A 283 -19.63 39.39 -3.26
CA SER A 283 -20.18 39.95 -4.51
C SER A 283 -19.28 39.70 -5.73
N LEU A 284 -17.97 39.60 -5.50
CA LEU A 284 -17.00 39.00 -6.41
C LEU A 284 -16.27 37.90 -5.66
N LYS A 285 -16.09 36.74 -6.29
CA LYS A 285 -15.24 35.67 -5.77
C LYS A 285 -14.56 34.89 -6.89
N THR A 286 -13.36 34.41 -6.58
CA THR A 286 -12.51 33.62 -7.47
C THR A 286 -12.35 32.23 -6.89
N CYS A 287 -12.48 31.20 -7.71
CA CYS A 287 -12.43 29.80 -7.31
C CYS A 287 -11.42 29.00 -8.14
N TRP A 288 -10.79 28.02 -7.51
CA TRP A 288 -9.82 27.09 -8.10
C TRP A 288 -10.07 25.66 -7.61
N LEU A 289 -9.52 24.66 -8.31
CA LEU A 289 -9.54 23.29 -7.82
C LEU A 289 -8.55 23.12 -6.67
N GLN A 290 -9.01 22.56 -5.56
CA GLN A 290 -8.21 22.29 -4.37
C GLN A 290 -8.38 20.83 -3.92
N LEU A 291 -7.31 20.23 -3.41
CA LEU A 291 -7.37 18.92 -2.77
C LEU A 291 -8.33 18.96 -1.57
N SER A 292 -9.18 17.94 -1.45
CA SER A 292 -9.94 17.73 -0.21
C SER A 292 -9.02 17.55 1.00
N PRO A 293 -9.50 17.90 2.22
CA PRO A 293 -8.84 17.52 3.47
C PRO A 293 -8.52 16.02 3.49
N PHE A 294 -7.30 15.64 3.88
CA PHE A 294 -6.84 14.26 3.70
C PHE A 294 -7.63 13.24 4.53
N ASN A 295 -8.17 13.64 5.68
CA ASN A 295 -9.09 12.81 6.48
C ASN A 295 -10.39 12.44 5.73
N ARG A 296 -10.85 13.27 4.78
CA ARG A 296 -11.97 12.91 3.89
C ARG A 296 -11.56 11.84 2.88
N VAL A 297 -10.33 11.90 2.35
CA VAL A 297 -9.77 10.85 1.48
C VAL A 297 -9.59 9.54 2.26
N GLY A 298 -9.07 9.63 3.49
CA GLY A 298 -8.97 8.50 4.41
C GLY A 298 -10.30 7.83 4.69
N ALA A 299 -11.36 8.61 4.98
CA ALA A 299 -12.71 8.09 5.17
C ALA A 299 -13.26 7.37 3.91
N ILE A 300 -13.11 7.98 2.72
CA ILE A 300 -13.54 7.38 1.44
C ILE A 300 -12.81 6.06 1.17
N LEU A 301 -11.49 6.01 1.44
CA LEU A 301 -10.72 4.77 1.32
C LEU A 301 -11.09 3.75 2.41
N LYS A 302 -11.52 4.20 3.59
CA LYS A 302 -11.93 3.35 4.72
C LYS A 302 -13.29 2.69 4.47
N ASP A 303 -14.19 3.37 3.78
CA ASP A 303 -15.45 2.82 3.26
C ASP A 303 -15.16 1.79 2.15
N LYS A 304 -14.31 2.14 1.18
CA LYS A 304 -13.82 1.21 0.13
C LYS A 304 -13.10 -0.02 0.72
N TYR A 305 -12.46 0.11 1.88
CA TYR A 305 -11.89 -1.02 2.63
C TYR A 305 -12.98 -1.93 3.21
N ASP A 306 -14.05 -1.40 3.83
CA ASP A 306 -15.12 -2.24 4.37
C ASP A 306 -15.89 -2.97 3.25
N GLY A 307 -16.03 -2.33 2.08
CA GLY A 307 -16.56 -2.92 0.85
C GLY A 307 -15.56 -3.71 -0.02
N ALA A 308 -14.31 -3.90 0.41
CA ALA A 308 -13.26 -4.46 -0.44
C ALA A 308 -13.57 -5.88 -0.95
N THR A 309 -13.17 -6.16 -2.19
CA THR A 309 -13.51 -7.40 -2.91
C THR A 309 -12.40 -8.45 -2.86
N HIS A 310 -12.73 -9.69 -2.54
CA HIS A 310 -11.82 -10.83 -2.70
C HIS A 310 -11.69 -11.20 -4.19
N VAL A 311 -10.47 -11.22 -4.71
CA VAL A 311 -10.21 -11.45 -6.14
C VAL A 311 -9.20 -12.55 -6.37
N ARG A 312 -9.13 -13.01 -7.61
CA ARG A 312 -8.10 -13.88 -8.18
C ARG A 312 -7.73 -13.38 -9.57
N VAL A 313 -6.52 -13.68 -10.04
CA VAL A 313 -6.13 -13.39 -11.43
C VAL A 313 -6.58 -14.53 -12.33
N ASN A 314 -7.24 -14.20 -13.44
CA ASN A 314 -7.63 -15.20 -14.44
C ASN A 314 -6.47 -15.53 -15.42
N LYS A 315 -6.64 -16.57 -16.24
CA LYS A 315 -5.68 -16.94 -17.30
C LYS A 315 -5.30 -15.78 -18.25
N LYS A 316 -6.13 -14.73 -18.36
CA LYS A 316 -5.87 -13.51 -19.16
C LYS A 316 -5.08 -12.42 -18.40
N GLY A 317 -4.61 -12.67 -17.18
CA GLY A 317 -3.84 -11.69 -16.38
C GLY A 317 -4.70 -10.55 -15.81
N ARG A 318 -6.03 -10.75 -15.72
CA ARG A 318 -6.97 -9.75 -15.20
C ARG A 318 -7.50 -10.19 -13.83
N LEU A 319 -7.56 -9.25 -12.90
CA LEU A 319 -8.27 -9.40 -11.64
C LEU A 319 -9.77 -9.60 -11.92
N VAL A 320 -10.33 -10.63 -11.29
CA VAL A 320 -11.75 -11.00 -11.34
C VAL A 320 -12.20 -11.43 -9.94
N ASN A 321 -13.48 -11.25 -9.64
CA ASN A 321 -14.04 -11.64 -8.35
C ASN A 321 -13.85 -13.15 -8.09
N SER A 322 -13.49 -13.50 -6.85
CA SER A 322 -13.35 -14.88 -6.39
C SER A 322 -14.69 -15.61 -6.31
N ASP A 323 -15.78 -14.89 -6.02
CA ASP A 323 -17.15 -15.38 -6.15
C ASP A 323 -17.80 -14.75 -7.39
N VAL A 324 -18.31 -15.60 -8.28
CA VAL A 324 -18.83 -15.23 -9.60
C VAL A 324 -20.19 -14.52 -9.51
N ARG A 325 -20.87 -14.58 -8.36
CA ARG A 325 -22.19 -13.97 -8.13
C ARG A 325 -22.14 -12.45 -7.96
N PHE A 326 -20.97 -11.89 -7.68
CA PHE A 326 -20.78 -10.46 -7.45
C PHE A 326 -20.24 -9.76 -8.69
N ASN A 327 -20.52 -8.46 -8.77
CA ASN A 327 -19.99 -7.60 -9.83
C ASN A 327 -18.46 -7.60 -9.85
N LYS A 328 -17.90 -7.36 -11.03
CA LYS A 328 -16.46 -7.17 -11.21
C LYS A 328 -16.04 -5.85 -10.54
N PRO A 329 -14.95 -5.82 -9.75
CA PRO A 329 -14.44 -4.57 -9.17
C PRO A 329 -14.05 -3.57 -10.27
N THR A 330 -14.38 -2.32 -9.98
CA THR A 330 -14.01 -1.11 -10.72
C THR A 330 -12.56 -0.69 -10.39
N ARG A 331 -12.06 0.37 -11.02
CA ARG A 331 -10.76 0.99 -10.67
C ARG A 331 -10.79 1.77 -9.35
N ASP A 332 -11.98 1.94 -8.77
CA ASP A 332 -12.19 2.67 -7.53
C ASP A 332 -12.25 1.73 -6.31
N ASP A 333 -12.60 0.46 -6.51
CA ASP A 333 -12.73 -0.51 -5.43
C ASP A 333 -11.37 -1.04 -4.96
N LEU A 334 -11.23 -1.28 -3.65
CA LEU A 334 -10.08 -2.01 -3.11
C LEU A 334 -10.25 -3.52 -3.28
N VAL A 335 -9.15 -4.21 -3.56
CA VAL A 335 -9.14 -5.64 -3.85
C VAL A 335 -8.04 -6.38 -3.08
N TYR A 336 -8.32 -7.61 -2.65
CA TYR A 336 -7.39 -8.45 -1.89
C TYR A 336 -7.40 -9.91 -2.36
N LEU A 337 -6.31 -10.65 -2.14
CA LEU A 337 -6.13 -12.04 -2.61
C LEU A 337 -6.17 -13.06 -1.45
N GLU A 338 -5.78 -12.64 -0.24
CA GLU A 338 -5.64 -13.51 0.93
C GLU A 338 -6.56 -13.00 2.06
N GLN A 339 -7.17 -13.91 2.82
CA GLN A 339 -7.96 -13.50 4.00
C GLN A 339 -7.05 -12.87 5.05
N SER A 340 -7.57 -11.86 5.74
CA SER A 340 -6.87 -11.20 6.85
C SER A 340 -6.57 -12.22 7.97
N PRO A 341 -5.37 -12.17 8.57
CA PRO A 341 -5.00 -13.05 9.68
C PRO A 341 -5.77 -12.69 10.96
N ASP A 342 -5.65 -13.54 11.99
CA ASP A 342 -6.20 -13.20 13.30
C ASP A 342 -5.32 -12.19 14.06
N TYR A 343 -5.82 -10.96 14.15
CA TYR A 343 -5.18 -9.88 14.91
C TYR A 343 -5.48 -9.91 16.42
N CYS A 344 -6.18 -10.92 16.95
CA CYS A 344 -6.50 -11.03 18.38
C CYS A 344 -5.30 -11.35 19.27
N VAL A 345 -4.34 -12.12 18.75
CA VAL A 345 -3.17 -12.65 19.48
C VAL A 345 -1.90 -12.07 18.87
N PRO A 346 -0.84 -11.76 19.64
CA PRO A 346 0.44 -11.31 19.08
C PRO A 346 1.07 -12.39 18.20
N ASP A 347 1.46 -12.03 16.98
CA ASP A 347 2.18 -12.89 16.05
C ASP A 347 3.10 -12.06 15.14
N ILE A 348 4.39 -12.37 15.22
CA ILE A 348 5.47 -11.72 14.47
C ILE A 348 5.40 -12.04 12.97
N GLN A 349 4.88 -13.21 12.59
CA GLN A 349 4.80 -13.61 11.17
C GLN A 349 3.76 -12.76 10.43
N THR A 350 2.58 -12.61 11.02
CA THR A 350 1.51 -11.78 10.44
C THR A 350 1.66 -10.28 10.70
N GLY A 351 2.51 -9.90 11.65
CA GLY A 351 2.61 -8.52 12.12
C GLY A 351 1.45 -8.12 13.04
N SER A 352 0.82 -9.08 13.72
CA SER A 352 -0.16 -8.82 14.76
C SER A 352 0.53 -8.44 16.07
N LEU A 353 0.13 -7.32 16.68
CA LEU A 353 0.50 -7.00 18.07
C LEU A 353 -0.45 -7.64 19.10
N GLY A 354 -1.53 -8.29 18.66
CA GLY A 354 -2.64 -8.72 19.51
C GLY A 354 -3.49 -7.55 20.04
N THR A 355 -4.53 -7.88 20.81
CA THR A 355 -5.43 -6.87 21.40
C THR A 355 -5.37 -6.75 22.93
N THR A 356 -4.56 -7.56 23.61
CA THR A 356 -4.31 -7.44 25.05
C THR A 356 -3.75 -6.05 25.38
N GLY A 357 -4.23 -5.43 26.47
CA GLY A 357 -3.81 -4.09 26.88
C GLY A 357 -4.44 -2.93 26.08
N ARG A 358 -5.32 -3.21 25.12
CA ARG A 358 -6.04 -2.16 24.37
C ARG A 358 -7.31 -1.69 25.08
N GLU A 359 -7.55 -0.38 25.03
CA GLU A 359 -8.82 0.21 25.46
C GLU A 359 -9.98 -0.26 24.56
N CYS A 360 -11.17 -0.43 25.16
CA CYS A 360 -12.39 -0.85 24.46
C CYS A 360 -13.62 -0.16 25.05
N ASN A 361 -14.69 -0.11 24.27
CA ASN A 361 -15.96 0.47 24.66
C ASN A 361 -16.91 -0.61 25.18
N LYS A 362 -17.35 -0.53 26.44
CA LYS A 362 -18.27 -1.50 27.03
C LYS A 362 -19.70 -1.41 26.46
N THR A 363 -20.12 -0.23 26.00
CA THR A 363 -21.49 -0.01 25.50
C THR A 363 -21.63 -0.20 24.00
N SER A 364 -20.52 -0.24 23.25
CA SER A 364 -20.56 -0.43 21.80
C SER A 364 -20.69 -1.92 21.42
N MET A 365 -21.55 -2.16 20.42
CA MET A 365 -21.64 -3.43 19.70
C MET A 365 -20.76 -3.45 18.43
N GLY A 366 -20.11 -2.33 18.10
CA GLY A 366 -19.21 -2.16 16.97
C GLY A 366 -17.80 -2.69 17.23
N THR A 367 -16.86 -2.39 16.33
CA THR A 367 -15.49 -2.93 16.41
C THR A 367 -14.66 -2.37 17.56
N ASP A 368 -15.01 -1.20 18.09
CA ASP A 368 -14.52 -0.64 19.37
C ASP A 368 -15.09 -1.37 20.60
N GLY A 369 -16.19 -2.11 20.43
CA GLY A 369 -16.88 -2.86 21.46
C GLY A 369 -15.99 -3.90 22.13
N CYS A 370 -15.98 -3.97 23.46
CA CYS A 370 -15.13 -4.90 24.21
C CYS A 370 -15.31 -6.37 23.82
N THR A 371 -16.51 -6.79 23.40
CA THR A 371 -16.76 -8.14 22.88
C THR A 371 -15.93 -8.44 21.63
N LEU A 372 -15.83 -7.50 20.69
CA LEU A 372 -15.12 -7.66 19.42
C LEU A 372 -13.64 -7.31 19.53
N MET A 373 -13.28 -6.25 20.25
CA MET A 373 -11.89 -5.83 20.44
C MET A 373 -11.09 -6.84 21.29
N CYS A 374 -11.66 -7.32 22.40
CA CYS A 374 -11.00 -8.25 23.30
C CYS A 374 -11.18 -9.72 22.92
N CYS A 375 -11.80 -10.00 21.76
CA CYS A 375 -11.91 -11.34 21.18
C CYS A 375 -12.47 -12.40 22.16
N GLY A 376 -13.49 -12.03 22.95
CA GLY A 376 -14.09 -12.91 23.95
C GLY A 376 -13.27 -13.16 25.24
N ARG A 377 -12.01 -12.70 25.33
CA ARG A 377 -11.18 -12.86 26.55
C ARG A 377 -11.66 -12.04 27.75
N GLY A 378 -12.59 -11.11 27.51
CA GLY A 378 -13.06 -10.13 28.50
C GLY A 378 -12.08 -8.97 28.69
N TYR A 379 -12.42 -8.10 29.64
CA TYR A 379 -11.69 -6.86 29.92
C TYR A 379 -11.57 -6.63 31.42
N ASN A 380 -10.56 -5.88 31.82
CA ASN A 380 -10.44 -5.26 33.13
C ASN A 380 -11.09 -3.88 33.08
N SER A 381 -11.66 -3.41 34.20
CA SER A 381 -12.23 -2.07 34.32
C SER A 381 -11.56 -1.33 35.47
N PHE A 382 -11.19 -0.08 35.24
CA PHE A 382 -10.65 0.80 36.28
C PHE A 382 -11.08 2.24 36.03
N THR A 383 -11.32 2.98 37.11
CA THR A 383 -11.66 4.40 37.02
C THR A 383 -10.38 5.23 36.93
N LYS A 384 -10.28 6.09 35.92
CA LYS A 384 -9.14 6.97 35.65
C LYS A 384 -9.57 8.42 35.83
N GLU A 385 -8.76 9.23 36.51
CA GLU A 385 -8.93 10.67 36.51
C GLU A 385 -8.43 11.25 35.17
N VAL A 386 -9.32 11.87 34.41
CA VAL A 386 -8.99 12.63 33.20
C VAL A 386 -9.05 14.12 33.53
N VAL A 387 -8.03 14.86 33.10
CA VAL A 387 -7.92 16.30 33.32
C VAL A 387 -8.09 17.04 32.01
N GLU A 388 -9.24 17.67 31.84
CA GLU A 388 -9.61 18.39 30.61
C GLU A 388 -9.70 19.91 30.81
N ARG A 389 -9.64 20.67 29.70
CA ARG A 389 -9.84 22.12 29.71
C ARG A 389 -11.34 22.42 29.61
N CYS A 390 -11.92 22.88 30.69
CA CYS A 390 -13.35 23.13 30.82
C CYS A 390 -13.65 24.61 31.10
N LYS A 391 -14.93 25.00 30.97
CA LYS A 391 -15.46 26.33 31.34
C LYS A 391 -14.60 27.48 30.77
N CYS A 392 -14.15 27.30 29.53
CA CYS A 392 -13.31 28.23 28.81
C CYS A 392 -14.01 29.56 28.57
N LYS A 393 -13.36 30.67 28.91
CA LYS A 393 -13.84 32.02 28.62
C LYS A 393 -12.83 32.72 27.71
N PHE A 394 -13.29 33.17 26.55
CA PHE A 394 -12.53 34.12 25.73
C PHE A 394 -12.34 35.42 26.51
N LYS A 395 -11.13 35.97 26.46
CA LYS A 395 -10.82 37.31 26.94
C LYS A 395 -10.56 38.18 25.72
N TRP A 396 -11.26 39.31 25.65
CA TRP A 396 -11.15 40.28 24.56
C TRP A 396 -9.83 41.05 24.68
N CYS A 397 -8.77 40.32 24.32
CA CYS A 397 -7.34 40.65 24.24
C CYS A 397 -6.60 39.39 23.71
N CYS A 398 -7.26 38.64 22.83
CA CYS A 398 -6.71 37.52 22.04
C CYS A 398 -6.30 36.24 22.78
N TYR A 399 -6.84 35.92 23.97
CA TYR A 399 -6.59 34.63 24.62
C TYR A 399 -7.83 33.97 25.25
N VAL A 400 -7.79 32.64 25.34
CA VAL A 400 -8.84 31.83 26.00
C VAL A 400 -8.32 31.36 27.36
N LYS A 401 -9.03 31.71 28.44
CA LYS A 401 -8.73 31.22 29.80
C LYS A 401 -9.70 30.11 30.17
N CYS A 402 -9.21 28.87 30.19
CA CYS A 402 -9.93 27.69 30.67
C CYS A 402 -9.58 27.37 32.13
N ARG A 403 -10.48 26.66 32.82
CA ARG A 403 -10.16 25.94 34.06
C ARG A 403 -9.75 24.51 33.70
N LYS A 404 -8.98 23.85 34.58
CA LYS A 404 -8.80 22.39 34.51
C LYS A 404 -9.96 21.74 35.27
N CYS A 405 -10.78 20.94 34.60
CA CYS A 405 -11.72 20.04 35.28
C CYS A 405 -11.06 18.68 35.43
N ARG A 406 -11.40 18.00 36.53
CA ARG A 406 -11.06 16.60 36.78
C ARG A 406 -12.36 15.82 36.68
N THR A 407 -12.39 14.80 35.83
CA THR A 407 -13.52 13.89 35.69
C THR A 407 -13.03 12.46 35.93
N LEU A 408 -13.80 11.68 36.67
CA LEU A 408 -13.57 10.25 36.81
C LEU A 408 -14.29 9.55 35.66
N VAL A 409 -13.55 8.79 34.85
CA VAL A 409 -14.09 8.01 33.74
C VAL A 409 -13.71 6.54 33.91
N ASP A 410 -14.65 5.64 33.65
CA ASP A 410 -14.35 4.21 33.63
C ASP A 410 -13.68 3.84 32.31
N VAL A 411 -12.49 3.24 32.41
CA VAL A 411 -11.71 2.75 31.28
C VAL A 411 -11.74 1.24 31.30
N HIS A 412 -12.05 0.65 30.15
CA HIS A 412 -12.08 -0.80 29.96
C HIS A 412 -10.93 -1.23 29.06
N VAL A 413 -10.13 -2.20 29.51
CA VAL A 413 -8.93 -2.65 28.81
C VAL A 413 -8.95 -4.16 28.64
N CYS A 414 -8.71 -4.63 27.41
CA CYS A 414 -8.72 -6.05 27.07
C CYS A 414 -7.67 -6.86 27.82
N LYS A 415 -8.07 -8.05 28.27
CA LYS A 415 -7.18 -9.06 28.86
C LYS A 415 -6.28 -9.71 27.80
#